data_AF-A0A0Q9YU69-F1
#
_entry.id   AF-A0A0Q9YU69-F1
#
_cell.length_a   1.000
_cell.length_b   1.000
_cell.length_c   1.000
_cell.angle_alpha   90.00
_cell.angle_beta   90.00
_cell.angle_gamma   90.00
#
_symmetry.space_group_name_H-M   'P 1'
#
loop_
_entity.id
_entity.type
_entity.pdbx_description
1 polymer ?
#
loop_
_entity_poly.entity_id
_entity_poly.type
_entity_poly.pdbx_seq_one_letter_code
_entity_poly.pdbx_strand_id
1 'polypeptide(L)'
;MPAKKGSNKVAAKERLLTLRKAKSSGSQSARQGNQRPSIEVLQNKYTQEQIEAYFQGYDRIAGTPEEQEQRKAKIAGALRANQGMPRPTIEELQNKYNQEQITIYLHAYNKTIGTAEEQARRKAIISGRQRARTGGSRPTHEILRKKYSEEHIAVYLKAYDEKAGTSEAVNLLKARETGRKSAQRRCIRPTIETLQYRNHYTLEQAQAYLIGFDKGCERQRQQSQLVSQIQVQVSEDVIATHDCPPLSYLELLEEAYLDDSQKCSESTLYSELFFVKNSVAANPLLCDEQILGFENETLIFSLVPSLSLCQRKYDPLNKEDIDNDFQEIKLGFPSL
;
A
#
# COMPACT_ATOMS: atom_id res chain seq x y z
N MET A 1 16.63 -58.53 10.49
CA MET A 1 16.11 -57.28 9.89
C MET A 1 16.73 -56.07 10.60
N PRO A 2 17.79 -55.45 10.06
CA PRO A 2 18.38 -54.27 10.69
C PRO A 2 17.46 -53.05 10.52
N ALA A 3 16.96 -52.54 11.64
CA ALA A 3 16.08 -51.39 11.71
C ALA A 3 16.74 -50.12 11.13
N LYS A 4 15.92 -49.32 10.44
CA LYS A 4 16.19 -48.03 9.76
C LYS A 4 16.76 -46.94 10.70
N LYS A 5 17.92 -47.14 11.34
CA LYS A 5 18.58 -46.16 12.22
C LYS A 5 19.06 -44.89 11.49
N GLY A 6 19.18 -44.93 10.15
CA GLY A 6 19.57 -43.77 9.33
C GLY A 6 18.44 -42.76 9.08
N SER A 7 17.18 -43.20 9.03
CA SER A 7 16.04 -42.36 8.62
C SER A 7 15.70 -41.27 9.67
N ASN A 8 15.80 -41.60 10.96
CA ASN A 8 15.44 -40.67 12.04
C ASN A 8 16.44 -39.52 12.20
N LYS A 9 17.73 -39.72 11.85
CA LYS A 9 18.75 -38.68 11.93
C LYS A 9 18.59 -37.61 10.85
N VAL A 10 18.20 -38.02 9.63
CA VAL A 10 17.97 -37.09 8.52
C VAL A 10 16.74 -36.22 8.80
N ALA A 11 15.63 -36.84 9.21
CA ALA A 11 14.41 -36.12 9.58
C ALA A 11 14.63 -35.13 10.74
N ALA A 12 15.41 -35.50 11.76
CA ALA A 12 15.76 -34.59 12.87
C ALA A 12 16.59 -33.39 12.40
N LYS A 13 17.54 -33.59 11.48
CA LYS A 13 18.38 -32.52 10.93
C LYS A 13 17.56 -31.56 10.07
N GLU A 14 16.65 -32.08 9.24
CA GLU A 14 15.73 -31.26 8.44
C GLU A 14 14.77 -30.46 9.32
N ARG A 15 14.20 -31.07 10.36
CA ARG A 15 13.37 -30.37 11.35
C ARG A 15 14.15 -29.23 12.01
N LEU A 16 15.36 -29.47 12.50
CA LEU A 16 16.21 -28.43 13.08
C LEU A 16 16.53 -27.30 12.09
N LEU A 17 16.75 -27.62 10.81
CA LEU A 17 17.01 -26.61 9.78
C LEU A 17 15.78 -25.72 9.55
N THR A 18 14.57 -26.29 9.50
CA THR A 18 13.35 -25.51 9.31
C THR A 18 13.03 -24.62 10.51
N LEU A 19 13.25 -25.11 11.74
CA LEU A 19 13.12 -24.30 12.96
C LEU A 19 14.13 -23.13 12.98
N ARG A 20 15.40 -23.38 12.59
CA ARG A 20 16.41 -22.31 12.46
C ARG A 20 16.02 -21.27 11.43
N LYS A 21 15.45 -21.67 10.30
CA LYS A 21 14.94 -20.75 9.26
C LYS A 21 13.80 -19.89 9.82
N ALA A 22 12.82 -20.50 10.50
CA ALA A 22 11.71 -19.77 11.10
C ALA A 22 12.20 -18.74 12.14
N LYS A 23 13.12 -19.13 13.03
CA LYS A 23 13.75 -18.23 14.00
C LYS A 23 14.52 -17.08 13.36
N SER A 24 15.26 -17.35 12.29
CA SER A 24 15.96 -16.32 11.52
C SER A 24 14.98 -15.34 10.87
N SER A 25 13.87 -15.83 10.29
CA SER A 25 12.81 -15.00 9.73
C SER A 25 12.16 -14.08 10.77
N GLY A 26 11.89 -14.59 11.97
CA GLY A 26 11.35 -13.78 13.07
C GLY A 26 12.32 -12.68 13.50
N SER A 27 13.58 -13.04 13.70
CA SER A 27 14.65 -12.09 14.02
C SER A 27 14.78 -11.00 12.95
N GLN A 28 14.74 -11.39 11.67
CA GLN A 28 14.84 -10.46 10.55
C GLN A 28 13.63 -9.51 10.47
N SER A 29 12.42 -10.00 10.77
CA SER A 29 11.22 -9.17 10.80
C SER A 29 11.32 -8.06 11.85
N ALA A 30 11.76 -8.40 13.07
CA ALA A 30 12.02 -7.41 14.14
C ALA A 30 13.19 -6.46 13.79
N ARG A 31 14.21 -6.93 13.06
CA ARG A 31 15.28 -6.04 12.55
C ARG A 31 14.76 -5.05 11.52
N GLN A 32 13.69 -5.37 10.81
CA GLN A 32 13.07 -4.50 9.82
C GLN A 32 12.10 -3.49 10.41
N GLY A 33 11.82 -3.55 11.72
CA GLY A 33 10.82 -2.68 12.36
C GLY A 33 9.38 -3.11 12.07
N ASN A 34 9.16 -4.36 11.66
CA ASN A 34 7.80 -4.86 11.44
C ASN A 34 7.16 -5.16 12.79
N GLN A 35 5.87 -4.86 12.92
CA GLN A 35 5.07 -5.30 14.07
C GLN A 35 5.01 -6.83 14.15
N ARG A 36 4.80 -7.33 15.37
CA ARG A 36 4.71 -8.76 15.65
C ARG A 36 3.48 -9.33 14.92
N PRO A 37 3.65 -10.30 14.00
CA PRO A 37 2.50 -10.87 13.29
C PRO A 37 1.65 -11.71 14.25
N SER A 38 0.34 -11.80 13.98
CA SER A 38 -0.53 -12.74 14.68
C SER A 38 -0.19 -14.19 14.33
N ILE A 39 -0.60 -15.12 15.20
CA ILE A 39 -0.44 -16.56 14.97
C ILE A 39 -1.13 -16.97 13.66
N GLU A 40 -2.34 -16.48 13.42
CA GLU A 40 -3.14 -16.76 12.22
C GLU A 40 -2.40 -16.39 10.92
N VAL A 41 -1.73 -15.24 10.90
CA VAL A 41 -0.93 -14.81 9.74
C VAL A 41 0.22 -15.79 9.46
N LEU A 42 0.80 -16.41 10.50
CA LEU A 42 1.92 -17.34 10.37
C LEU A 42 1.48 -18.78 10.07
N GLN A 43 0.29 -19.21 10.51
CA GLN A 43 -0.24 -20.57 10.28
C GLN A 43 -0.32 -20.94 8.78
N ASN A 44 -0.49 -19.94 7.91
CA ASN A 44 -0.46 -20.12 6.45
C ASN A 44 0.91 -20.57 5.89
N LYS A 45 1.99 -20.51 6.68
CA LYS A 45 3.36 -20.74 6.22
C LYS A 45 4.20 -21.63 7.13
N TYR A 46 3.81 -21.77 8.39
CA TYR A 46 4.62 -22.40 9.43
C TYR A 46 3.79 -23.38 10.25
N THR A 47 4.43 -24.47 10.69
CA THR A 47 3.87 -25.35 11.73
C THR A 47 3.92 -24.67 13.10
N GLN A 48 3.16 -25.16 14.07
CA GLN A 48 3.14 -24.59 15.43
C GLN A 48 4.53 -24.44 16.04
N GLU A 49 5.38 -25.47 15.95
CA GLU A 49 6.76 -25.42 16.44
C GLU A 49 7.62 -24.37 15.72
N GLN A 50 7.38 -24.16 14.42
CA GLN A 50 8.06 -23.14 13.64
C GLN A 50 7.57 -21.74 14.01
N ILE A 51 6.29 -21.57 14.33
CA ILE A 51 5.71 -20.31 14.83
C ILE A 51 6.35 -19.95 16.18
N GLU A 52 6.47 -20.90 17.10
CA GLU A 52 7.16 -20.69 18.37
C GLU A 52 8.62 -20.30 18.17
N ALA A 53 9.35 -21.02 17.29
CA ALA A 53 10.72 -20.68 16.95
C ALA A 53 10.82 -19.28 16.29
N TYR A 54 9.85 -18.90 15.46
CA TYR A 54 9.76 -17.57 14.86
C TYR A 54 9.60 -16.50 15.94
N PHE A 55 8.65 -16.64 16.86
CA PHE A 55 8.44 -15.67 17.94
C PHE A 55 9.63 -15.58 18.88
N GLN A 56 10.26 -16.70 19.23
CA GLN A 56 11.52 -16.68 19.98
C GLN A 56 12.62 -15.87 19.28
N GLY A 57 12.68 -15.90 17.95
CA GLY A 57 13.61 -15.07 17.17
C GLY A 57 13.22 -13.61 17.14
N TYR A 58 11.92 -13.34 16.97
CA TYR A 58 11.35 -11.99 16.95
C TYR A 58 11.53 -11.30 18.30
N ASP A 59 11.00 -11.89 19.37
CA ASP A 59 10.95 -11.33 20.73
C ASP A 59 12.36 -11.09 21.31
N ARG A 60 13.37 -11.82 20.84
CA ARG A 60 14.79 -11.57 21.21
C ARG A 60 15.34 -10.24 20.68
N ILE A 61 14.83 -9.76 19.56
CA ILE A 61 15.34 -8.58 18.84
C ILE A 61 14.32 -7.42 18.83
N ALA A 62 13.06 -7.75 19.06
CA ALA A 62 11.98 -6.82 19.20
C ALA A 62 12.26 -5.93 20.42
N GLY A 63 12.22 -4.64 20.18
CA GLY A 63 12.13 -3.63 21.22
C GLY A 63 10.67 -3.31 21.50
N THR A 64 10.43 -2.11 22.03
CA THR A 64 9.06 -1.60 22.17
C THR A 64 8.40 -1.38 20.79
N PRO A 65 7.06 -1.30 20.72
CA PRO A 65 6.37 -0.92 19.48
C PRO A 65 6.91 0.38 18.87
N GLU A 66 7.17 1.40 19.69
CA GLU A 66 7.70 2.69 19.27
C GLU A 66 9.09 2.52 18.63
N GLU A 67 9.98 1.74 19.25
CA GLU A 67 11.30 1.43 18.70
C GLU A 67 11.22 0.68 17.36
N GLN A 68 10.21 -0.20 17.17
CA GLN A 68 10.00 -0.87 15.88
C GLN A 68 9.62 0.13 14.80
N GLU A 69 8.73 1.07 15.09
CA GLU A 69 8.32 2.08 14.10
C GLU A 69 9.46 3.04 13.76
N GLN A 70 10.22 3.48 14.75
CA GLN A 70 11.44 4.27 14.55
C GLN A 70 12.46 3.52 13.68
N ARG A 71 12.66 2.22 13.93
CA ARG A 71 13.54 1.36 13.12
C ARG A 71 13.04 1.22 11.68
N LYS A 72 11.72 1.09 11.49
CA LYS A 72 11.08 1.04 10.17
C LYS A 72 11.30 2.35 9.40
N ALA A 73 11.13 3.49 10.05
CA ALA A 73 11.38 4.81 9.46
C ALA A 73 12.87 4.98 9.07
N LYS A 74 13.79 4.60 9.97
CA LYS A 74 15.24 4.62 9.72
C LYS A 74 15.63 3.78 8.49
N ILE A 75 15.11 2.55 8.41
CA ILE A 75 15.39 1.65 7.28
C ILE A 75 14.80 2.18 5.98
N ALA A 76 13.59 2.74 6.02
CA ALA A 76 12.95 3.32 4.85
C ALA A 76 13.73 4.52 4.30
N GLY A 77 14.27 5.38 5.18
CA GLY A 77 15.14 6.50 4.79
C GLY A 77 16.42 6.04 4.11
N ALA A 78 17.15 5.10 4.75
CA ALA A 78 18.36 4.53 4.18
C ALA A 78 18.09 3.79 2.85
N LEU A 79 16.98 3.04 2.76
CA LEU A 79 16.59 2.33 1.54
C LEU A 79 16.31 3.30 0.38
N ARG A 80 15.62 4.42 0.63
CA ARG A 80 15.34 5.42 -0.40
C ARG A 80 16.63 6.04 -0.96
N ALA A 81 17.60 6.37 -0.11
CA ALA A 81 18.92 6.85 -0.54
C ALA A 81 19.71 5.77 -1.30
N ASN A 82 19.63 4.51 -0.88
CA ASN A 82 20.25 3.40 -1.62
C ASN A 82 19.57 3.15 -2.97
N GLN A 83 18.31 3.56 -3.13
CA GLN A 83 17.59 3.47 -4.39
C GLN A 83 17.94 4.58 -5.40
N GLY A 84 18.77 5.57 -5.03
CA GLY A 84 19.05 6.71 -5.90
C GLY A 84 17.88 7.68 -6.02
N MET A 85 16.92 7.62 -5.09
CA MET A 85 15.69 8.41 -5.13
C MET A 85 15.91 9.78 -4.46
N PRO A 86 15.25 10.84 -4.96
CA PRO A 86 15.39 12.18 -4.39
C PRO A 86 14.90 12.21 -2.94
N ARG A 87 15.47 13.15 -2.17
CA ARG A 87 15.09 13.39 -0.79
C ARG A 87 13.60 13.77 -0.75
N PRO A 88 12.77 13.06 0.03
CA PRO A 88 11.37 13.43 0.17
C PRO A 88 11.24 14.72 0.98
N THR A 89 10.17 15.48 0.73
CA THR A 89 9.80 16.64 1.55
C THR A 89 9.19 16.17 2.87
N ILE A 90 9.08 17.07 3.85
CA ILE A 90 8.41 16.77 5.13
C ILE A 90 6.93 16.46 4.88
N GLU A 91 6.26 17.23 4.03
CA GLU A 91 4.85 17.04 3.64
C GLU A 91 4.60 15.66 3.01
N GLU A 92 5.50 15.18 2.14
CA GLU A 92 5.40 13.83 1.57
C GLU A 92 5.44 12.72 2.65
N LEU A 93 6.13 12.97 3.77
CA LEU A 93 6.31 12.01 4.85
C LEU A 93 5.23 12.11 5.93
N GLN A 94 4.62 13.27 6.15
CA GLN A 94 3.57 13.49 7.16
C GLN A 94 2.36 12.56 6.99
N ASN A 95 2.07 12.13 5.76
CA ASN A 95 1.00 11.16 5.50
C ASN A 95 1.30 9.73 6.01
N LYS A 96 2.52 9.46 6.47
CA LYS A 96 2.99 8.10 6.81
C LYS A 96 3.74 8.00 8.13
N TYR A 97 4.24 9.12 8.64
CA TYR A 97 5.16 9.16 9.77
C TYR A 97 4.83 10.35 10.67
N ASN A 98 5.00 10.15 11.98
CA ASN A 98 4.95 11.26 12.93
C ASN A 98 6.26 12.09 12.88
N GLN A 99 6.29 13.24 13.57
CA GLN A 99 7.41 14.18 13.48
C GLN A 99 8.76 13.58 13.91
N GLU A 100 8.76 12.74 14.94
CA GLU A 100 9.98 12.05 15.41
C GLU A 100 10.48 11.05 14.35
N GLN A 101 9.58 10.24 13.79
CA GLN A 101 9.89 9.29 12.72
C GLN A 101 10.38 9.98 11.45
N ILE A 102 9.82 11.13 11.08
CA ILE A 102 10.30 11.95 9.96
C ILE A 102 11.75 12.38 10.20
N THR A 103 12.06 12.83 11.42
CA THR A 103 13.42 13.24 11.80
C THR A 103 14.41 12.08 11.67
N ILE A 104 14.04 10.90 12.20
CA ILE A 104 14.84 9.68 12.10
C ILE A 104 15.03 9.23 10.64
N TYR A 105 13.96 9.31 9.84
CA TYR A 105 13.97 8.97 8.42
C TYR A 105 14.96 9.86 7.66
N LEU A 106 14.84 11.18 7.80
CA LEU A 106 15.66 12.15 7.09
C LEU A 106 17.12 12.07 7.52
N HIS A 107 17.37 11.85 8.81
CA HIS A 107 18.73 11.61 9.32
C HIS A 107 19.35 10.34 8.69
N ALA A 108 18.61 9.22 8.63
CA ALA A 108 19.10 7.99 8.00
C ALA A 108 19.33 8.14 6.50
N TYR A 109 18.47 8.89 5.81
CA TYR A 109 18.63 9.23 4.40
C TYR A 109 19.90 10.05 4.17
N ASN A 110 20.09 11.15 4.91
CA ASN A 110 21.25 12.03 4.79
C ASN A 110 22.58 11.33 5.15
N LYS A 111 22.54 10.37 6.08
CA LYS A 111 23.71 9.54 6.40
C LYS A 111 24.09 8.58 5.26
N THR A 112 23.13 8.19 4.43
CA THR A 112 23.30 7.15 3.39
C THR A 112 23.43 7.74 1.99
N ILE A 113 22.97 8.99 1.79
CA ILE A 113 23.05 9.66 0.50
C ILE A 113 24.52 9.85 0.12
N GLY A 114 24.84 9.45 -1.11
CA GLY A 114 26.14 9.70 -1.73
C GLY A 114 26.12 11.02 -2.51
N THR A 115 27.11 11.20 -3.37
CA THR A 115 27.11 12.31 -4.33
C THR A 115 25.91 12.20 -5.30
N ALA A 116 25.54 13.32 -5.95
CA ALA A 116 24.47 13.31 -6.95
C ALA A 116 24.72 12.31 -8.08
N GLU A 117 25.98 12.17 -8.49
CA GLU A 117 26.43 11.20 -9.49
C GLU A 117 26.24 9.75 -9.01
N GLU A 118 26.66 9.43 -7.78
CA GLU A 118 26.42 8.10 -7.21
C GLU A 118 24.92 7.77 -7.12
N GLN A 119 24.09 8.75 -6.75
CA GLN A 119 22.64 8.57 -6.69
C GLN A 119 22.05 8.29 -8.07
N ALA A 120 22.46 9.05 -9.10
CA ALA A 120 22.05 8.83 -10.47
C ALA A 120 22.49 7.45 -10.99
N ARG A 121 23.71 7.02 -10.66
CA ARG A 121 24.22 5.67 -10.95
C ARG A 121 23.41 4.58 -10.26
N ARG A 122 23.12 4.69 -8.96
CA ARG A 122 22.29 3.73 -8.20
C ARG A 122 20.89 3.62 -8.82
N LYS A 123 20.28 4.75 -9.17
CA LYS A 123 18.97 4.83 -9.83
C LYS A 123 18.98 4.13 -11.19
N ALA A 124 20.02 4.33 -11.99
CA ALA A 124 20.20 3.66 -13.27
C ALA A 124 20.29 2.13 -13.13
N ILE A 125 21.11 1.64 -12.19
CA ILE A 125 21.27 0.20 -11.89
C ILE A 125 19.91 -0.43 -11.51
N ILE A 126 19.20 0.20 -10.58
CA ILE A 126 17.94 -0.34 -10.06
C ILE A 126 16.86 -0.32 -11.13
N SER A 127 16.79 0.75 -11.92
CA SER A 127 15.83 0.85 -13.03
C SER A 127 16.10 -0.20 -14.11
N GLY A 128 17.37 -0.43 -14.48
CA GLY A 128 17.78 -1.48 -15.42
C GLY A 128 17.36 -2.87 -14.94
N ARG A 129 17.72 -3.21 -13.70
CA ARG A 129 17.34 -4.49 -13.07
C ARG A 129 15.84 -4.66 -12.97
N GLN A 130 15.12 -3.61 -12.61
CA GLN A 130 13.67 -3.65 -12.47
C GLN A 130 12.99 -3.87 -13.83
N ARG A 131 13.44 -3.17 -14.88
CA ARG A 131 12.91 -3.36 -16.24
C ARG A 131 13.08 -4.80 -16.70
N ALA A 132 14.28 -5.37 -16.54
CA ALA A 132 14.56 -6.77 -16.85
C ALA A 132 13.69 -7.74 -16.04
N ARG A 133 13.58 -7.52 -14.72
CA ARG A 133 12.76 -8.35 -13.82
C ARG A 133 11.28 -8.37 -14.23
N THR A 134 10.76 -7.27 -14.76
CA THR A 134 9.37 -7.18 -15.25
C THR A 134 9.16 -7.71 -16.66
N GLY A 135 10.20 -8.26 -17.32
CA GLY A 135 10.14 -8.70 -18.71
C GLY A 135 9.95 -7.55 -19.72
N GLY A 136 10.27 -6.31 -19.32
CA GLY A 136 10.19 -5.18 -20.22
C GLY A 136 11.30 -5.26 -21.25
N SER A 137 11.01 -4.88 -22.50
CA SER A 137 12.02 -4.84 -23.57
C SER A 137 13.23 -3.98 -23.18
N ARG A 138 14.41 -4.40 -23.65
CA ARG A 138 15.67 -3.67 -23.52
C ARG A 138 15.51 -2.30 -24.17
N PRO A 139 15.60 -1.20 -23.43
CA PRO A 139 15.46 0.14 -24.00
C PRO A 139 16.60 0.44 -24.98
N THR A 140 16.31 1.20 -26.02
CA THR A 140 17.33 1.75 -26.91
C THR A 140 18.08 2.89 -26.22
N HIS A 141 19.29 3.16 -26.72
CA HIS A 141 20.13 4.24 -26.21
C HIS A 141 19.42 5.61 -26.29
N GLU A 142 18.70 5.87 -27.38
CA GLU A 142 17.94 7.10 -27.61
C GLU A 142 16.83 7.32 -26.58
N ILE A 143 16.11 6.26 -26.18
CA ILE A 143 15.08 6.35 -25.15
C ILE A 143 15.71 6.69 -23.80
N LEU A 144 16.89 6.15 -23.50
CA LEU A 144 17.57 6.37 -22.23
C LEU A 144 18.24 7.75 -22.14
N ARG A 145 18.72 8.32 -23.26
CA ARG A 145 19.27 9.69 -23.33
C ARG A 145 18.32 10.77 -22.83
N LYS A 146 17.01 10.54 -22.91
CA LYS A 146 15.99 11.43 -22.34
C LYS A 146 16.01 11.51 -20.80
N LYS A 147 16.69 10.58 -20.12
CA LYS A 147 16.63 10.42 -18.65
C LYS A 147 17.98 10.26 -17.96
N TYR A 148 19.03 9.89 -18.70
CA TYR A 148 20.32 9.49 -18.15
C TYR A 148 21.45 10.07 -19.00
N SER A 149 22.58 10.40 -18.38
CA SER A 149 23.83 10.69 -19.08
C SER A 149 24.43 9.41 -19.69
N GLU A 150 25.33 9.54 -20.67
CA GLU A 150 25.96 8.41 -21.38
C GLU A 150 26.53 7.34 -20.42
N GLU A 151 27.23 7.76 -19.37
CA GLU A 151 27.80 6.87 -18.36
C GLU A 151 26.72 6.08 -17.60
N HIS A 152 25.63 6.76 -17.22
CA HIS A 152 24.49 6.13 -16.55
C HIS A 152 23.71 5.20 -17.48
N ILE A 153 23.67 5.49 -18.79
CA ILE A 153 23.08 4.59 -19.80
C ILE A 153 23.87 3.29 -19.87
N ALA A 154 25.21 3.36 -19.91
CA ALA A 154 26.06 2.17 -19.92
C ALA A 154 25.83 1.30 -18.67
N VAL A 155 25.76 1.93 -17.50
CA VAL A 155 25.49 1.22 -16.23
C VAL A 155 24.07 0.63 -16.20
N TYR A 156 23.07 1.35 -16.70
CA TYR A 156 21.70 0.86 -16.81
C TYR A 156 21.64 -0.40 -17.67
N LEU A 157 22.22 -0.34 -18.88
CA LEU A 157 22.17 -1.43 -19.85
C LEU A 157 22.90 -2.66 -19.31
N LYS A 158 24.08 -2.46 -18.71
CA LYS A 158 24.80 -3.54 -18.02
C LYS A 158 23.95 -4.21 -16.94
N ALA A 159 23.32 -3.42 -16.06
CA ALA A 159 22.48 -3.93 -14.98
C ALA A 159 21.19 -4.62 -15.48
N TYR A 160 20.67 -4.20 -16.64
CA TYR A 160 19.58 -4.87 -17.34
C TYR A 160 20.05 -6.22 -17.89
N ASP A 161 21.16 -6.24 -18.63
CA ASP A 161 21.68 -7.43 -19.31
C ASP A 161 22.10 -8.51 -18.28
N GLU A 162 22.71 -8.12 -17.15
CA GLU A 162 22.99 -9.01 -16.00
C GLU A 162 21.74 -9.70 -15.44
N LYS A 163 20.56 -9.07 -15.58
CA LYS A 163 19.31 -9.53 -14.96
C LYS A 163 18.32 -10.17 -15.92
N ALA A 164 18.35 -9.79 -17.21
CA ALA A 164 17.40 -10.21 -18.22
C ALA A 164 17.49 -11.72 -18.51
N GLY A 165 18.69 -12.31 -18.43
CA GLY A 165 18.92 -13.69 -18.83
C GLY A 165 18.76 -13.86 -20.35
N THR A 166 18.31 -15.02 -20.79
CA THR A 166 18.04 -15.28 -22.22
C THR A 166 16.79 -14.54 -22.71
N SER A 167 16.69 -14.30 -24.01
CA SER A 167 15.48 -13.70 -24.63
C SER A 167 14.21 -14.48 -24.31
N GLU A 168 14.30 -15.81 -24.25
CA GLU A 168 13.22 -16.70 -23.83
C GLU A 168 12.80 -16.43 -22.38
N ALA A 169 13.75 -16.33 -21.45
CA ALA A 169 13.46 -16.02 -20.05
C ALA A 169 12.76 -14.66 -19.88
N VAL A 170 13.19 -13.64 -20.64
CA VAL A 170 12.53 -12.32 -20.67
C VAL A 170 11.09 -12.44 -21.15
N ASN A 171 10.85 -13.21 -22.22
CA ASN A 171 9.50 -13.39 -22.78
C ASN A 171 8.59 -14.13 -21.80
N LEU A 172 9.08 -15.14 -21.08
CA LEU A 172 8.32 -15.82 -20.02
C LEU A 172 7.98 -14.87 -18.86
N LEU A 173 8.94 -14.03 -18.43
CA LEU A 173 8.69 -13.01 -17.41
C LEU A 173 7.64 -11.99 -17.87
N LYS A 174 7.70 -11.57 -19.14
CA LYS A 174 6.74 -10.63 -19.75
C LYS A 174 5.34 -11.23 -19.79
N ALA A 175 5.21 -12.49 -20.22
CA ALA A 175 3.92 -13.19 -20.24
C ALA A 175 3.33 -13.28 -18.83
N ARG A 176 4.15 -13.67 -17.84
CA ARG A 176 3.76 -13.72 -16.42
C ARG A 176 3.28 -12.37 -15.87
N GLU A 177 4.02 -11.30 -16.14
CA GLU A 177 3.64 -9.96 -15.70
C GLU A 177 2.36 -9.46 -16.39
N THR A 178 2.15 -9.82 -17.65
CA THR A 178 0.91 -9.51 -18.38
C THR A 178 -0.28 -10.25 -17.77
N GLY A 179 -0.12 -11.54 -17.42
CA GLY A 179 -1.13 -12.31 -16.71
C GLY A 179 -1.49 -11.68 -15.36
N ARG A 180 -0.48 -11.27 -14.58
CA ARG A 180 -0.68 -10.57 -13.30
C ARG A 180 -1.49 -9.28 -13.47
N LYS A 181 -1.18 -8.46 -14.49
CA LYS A 181 -1.92 -7.22 -14.78
C LYS A 181 -3.34 -7.47 -15.26
N SER A 182 -3.56 -8.53 -16.03
CA SER A 182 -4.91 -8.94 -16.47
C SER A 182 -5.79 -9.32 -15.27
N ALA A 183 -5.26 -10.12 -14.34
CA ALA A 183 -5.94 -10.42 -13.09
C ALA A 183 -6.26 -9.16 -12.27
N GLN A 184 -5.32 -8.20 -12.21
CA GLN A 184 -5.57 -6.92 -11.53
C GLN A 184 -6.78 -6.15 -12.08
N ARG A 185 -7.07 -6.29 -13.37
CA ARG A 185 -8.23 -5.69 -14.05
C ARG A 185 -9.52 -6.51 -13.91
N ARG A 186 -9.50 -7.59 -13.11
CA ARG A 186 -10.63 -8.53 -12.92
C ARG A 186 -11.12 -9.15 -14.23
N CYS A 187 -10.23 -9.33 -15.20
CA CYS A 187 -10.57 -10.01 -16.45
C CYS A 187 -10.88 -11.50 -16.19
N ILE A 188 -11.65 -12.12 -17.09
CA ILE A 188 -11.87 -13.57 -17.07
C ILE A 188 -10.54 -14.28 -17.37
N ARG A 189 -10.27 -15.38 -16.67
CA ARG A 189 -9.09 -16.21 -16.90
C ARG A 189 -9.12 -16.77 -18.33
N PRO A 190 -8.16 -16.42 -19.21
CA PRO A 190 -8.14 -16.94 -20.58
C PRO A 190 -7.72 -18.41 -20.59
N THR A 191 -8.04 -19.13 -21.67
CA THR A 191 -7.52 -20.48 -21.91
C THR A 191 -6.15 -20.45 -22.60
N ILE A 192 -5.43 -21.57 -22.61
CA ILE A 192 -4.14 -21.68 -23.30
C ILE A 192 -4.35 -21.45 -24.81
N GLU A 193 -5.38 -22.06 -25.39
CA GLU A 193 -5.70 -21.94 -26.82
C GLU A 193 -5.97 -20.48 -27.20
N THR A 194 -6.70 -19.75 -26.34
CA THR A 194 -6.96 -18.33 -26.54
C THR A 194 -5.67 -17.51 -26.55
N LEU A 195 -4.74 -17.82 -25.64
CA LEU A 195 -3.44 -17.14 -25.56
C LEU A 195 -2.56 -17.45 -26.77
N GLN A 196 -2.53 -18.71 -27.23
CA GLN A 196 -1.75 -19.12 -28.40
C GLN A 196 -2.32 -18.54 -29.70
N TYR A 197 -3.64 -18.60 -29.89
CA TYR A 197 -4.29 -18.15 -31.13
C TYR A 197 -4.34 -16.63 -31.26
N ARG A 198 -4.79 -15.92 -30.20
CA ARG A 198 -5.00 -14.46 -30.26
C ARG A 198 -3.76 -13.63 -29.95
N ASN A 199 -2.90 -14.13 -29.06
CA ASN A 199 -1.72 -13.37 -28.59
C ASN A 199 -0.40 -13.96 -29.13
N HIS A 200 -0.47 -15.01 -29.94
CA HIS A 200 0.69 -15.70 -30.52
C HIS A 200 1.70 -16.15 -29.47
N TYR A 201 1.22 -16.55 -28.29
CA TYR A 201 2.09 -17.06 -27.24
C TYR A 201 2.55 -18.48 -27.57
N THR A 202 3.80 -18.79 -27.22
CA THR A 202 4.23 -20.19 -27.12
C THR A 202 3.49 -20.89 -25.97
N LEU A 203 3.50 -22.23 -25.95
CA LEU A 203 2.88 -22.99 -24.85
C LEU A 203 3.44 -22.56 -23.49
N GLU A 204 4.76 -22.43 -23.38
CA GLU A 204 5.44 -22.01 -22.16
C GLU A 204 5.07 -20.58 -21.73
N GLN A 205 4.93 -19.66 -22.70
CA GLN A 205 4.49 -18.29 -22.42
C GLN A 205 3.04 -18.26 -21.95
N ALA A 206 2.15 -19.05 -22.55
CA ALA A 206 0.77 -19.18 -22.11
C ALA A 206 0.69 -19.74 -20.67
N GLN A 207 1.48 -20.77 -20.35
CA GLN A 207 1.59 -21.29 -18.98
C GLN A 207 2.13 -20.25 -18.00
N ALA A 208 3.20 -19.53 -18.37
CA ALA A 208 3.77 -18.47 -17.55
C ALA A 208 2.76 -17.34 -17.30
N TYR A 209 1.98 -16.97 -18.31
CA TYR A 209 0.87 -16.01 -18.17
C TYR A 209 -0.15 -16.50 -17.15
N LEU A 210 -0.64 -17.73 -17.26
CA LEU A 210 -1.65 -18.27 -16.35
C LEU A 210 -1.15 -18.34 -14.92
N ILE A 211 0.10 -18.74 -14.70
CA ILE A 211 0.73 -18.68 -13.37
C ILE A 211 0.76 -17.25 -12.82
N GLY A 212 1.04 -16.26 -13.68
CA GLY A 212 1.02 -14.86 -13.30
C GLY A 212 -0.38 -14.35 -12.95
N PHE A 213 -1.37 -14.76 -13.74
CA PHE A 213 -2.79 -14.45 -13.57
C PHE A 213 -3.32 -15.03 -12.25
N ASP A 214 -3.13 -16.33 -12.02
CA ASP A 214 -3.63 -17.04 -10.84
C ASP A 214 -3.06 -16.43 -9.54
N LYS A 215 -1.75 -16.15 -9.52
CA LYS A 215 -1.10 -15.42 -8.42
C LYS A 215 -1.62 -13.99 -8.24
N GLY A 216 -2.04 -13.35 -9.33
CA GLY A 216 -2.68 -12.03 -9.29
C GLY A 216 -4.04 -12.09 -8.61
N CYS A 217 -4.87 -13.06 -8.98
CA CYS A 217 -6.17 -13.31 -8.36
C CYS A 217 -6.06 -13.70 -6.89
N GLU A 218 -5.10 -14.56 -6.53
CA GLU A 218 -4.84 -14.93 -5.13
C GLU A 218 -4.53 -13.71 -4.27
N ARG A 219 -3.68 -12.79 -4.74
CA ARG A 219 -3.38 -11.55 -4.01
C ARG A 219 -4.61 -10.66 -3.84
N GLN A 220 -5.46 -10.57 -4.86
CA GLN A 220 -6.70 -9.81 -4.75
C GLN A 220 -7.64 -10.42 -3.73
N ARG A 221 -7.80 -11.76 -3.73
CA ARG A 221 -8.62 -12.45 -2.72
C ARG A 221 -8.08 -12.21 -1.30
N GLN A 222 -6.78 -12.32 -1.11
CA GLN A 222 -6.13 -12.02 0.18
C GLN A 222 -6.37 -10.57 0.62
N GLN A 223 -6.30 -9.62 -0.31
CA GLN A 223 -6.62 -8.22 -0.01
C GLN A 223 -8.09 -8.01 0.34
N SER A 224 -9.02 -8.61 -0.41
CA SER A 224 -10.46 -8.52 -0.12
C SER A 224 -10.82 -9.15 1.22
N GLN A 225 -10.22 -10.31 1.55
CA GLN A 225 -10.40 -10.97 2.85
C GLN A 225 -9.89 -10.11 4.01
N LEU A 226 -8.74 -9.46 3.83
CA LEU A 226 -8.18 -8.58 4.85
C LEU A 226 -9.06 -7.33 5.07
N VAL A 227 -9.62 -6.76 3.99
CA VAL A 227 -10.58 -5.65 4.10
C VAL A 227 -11.87 -6.08 4.78
N SER A 228 -12.43 -7.26 4.45
CA SER A 228 -13.65 -7.75 5.11
C SER A 228 -13.43 -8.05 6.59
N GLN A 229 -12.26 -8.58 6.97
CA GLN A 229 -11.92 -8.82 8.38
C GLN A 229 -11.85 -7.52 9.18
N ILE A 230 -11.22 -6.48 8.62
CA ILE A 230 -11.17 -5.15 9.25
C ILE A 230 -12.58 -4.57 9.41
N GLN A 231 -13.45 -4.71 8.40
CA GLN A 231 -14.82 -4.22 8.49
C GLN A 231 -15.63 -4.91 9.60
N VAL A 232 -15.47 -6.24 9.76
CA VAL A 232 -16.13 -6.99 10.84
C VAL A 232 -15.62 -6.55 12.22
N GLN A 233 -14.31 -6.40 12.39
CA GLN A 233 -13.71 -5.93 13.65
C GLN A 233 -14.21 -4.53 14.04
N VAL A 234 -14.27 -3.59 13.09
CA VAL A 234 -14.80 -2.25 13.36
C VAL A 234 -16.27 -2.30 13.75
N SER A 235 -17.09 -3.17 13.14
CA SER A 235 -18.49 -3.31 13.53
C SER A 235 -18.68 -3.92 14.93
N GLU A 236 -17.84 -4.89 15.32
CA GLU A 236 -17.89 -5.50 16.65
C GLU A 236 -17.45 -4.51 17.74
N ASP A 237 -16.40 -3.72 17.48
CA ASP A 237 -15.91 -2.70 18.42
C ASP A 237 -16.91 -1.55 18.62
N VAL A 238 -17.60 -1.11 17.56
CA VAL A 238 -18.65 -0.07 17.65
C VAL A 238 -19.86 -0.56 18.45
N ILE A 239 -20.21 -1.85 18.34
CA ILE A 239 -21.29 -2.46 19.13
C ILE A 239 -20.86 -2.61 20.60
N ALA A 240 -19.60 -2.93 20.87
CA ALA A 240 -19.09 -3.11 22.23
C ALA A 240 -18.93 -1.81 23.02
N THR A 241 -18.85 -0.63 22.36
CA THR A 241 -18.71 0.67 23.04
C THR A 241 -20.02 1.39 23.36
N HIS A 242 -21.17 0.82 22.99
CA HIS A 242 -22.48 1.40 23.31
C HIS A 242 -23.32 0.43 24.16
N ASP A 243 -22.97 0.31 25.44
CA ASP A 243 -23.94 0.03 26.53
C ASP A 243 -24.83 1.27 26.77
N CYS A 244 -25.30 1.90 25.70
CA CYS A 244 -26.37 2.87 25.77
C CYS A 244 -27.65 2.13 25.36
N PRO A 245 -28.75 2.24 26.12
CA PRO A 245 -30.03 1.68 25.72
C PRO A 245 -30.35 2.17 24.29
N PRO A 246 -30.99 1.35 23.45
CA PRO A 246 -31.31 1.75 22.09
C PRO A 246 -32.31 2.89 22.17
N LEU A 247 -31.82 4.13 22.13
CA LEU A 247 -32.63 5.26 21.74
C LEU A 247 -33.08 4.94 20.32
N SER A 248 -34.39 4.89 20.12
CA SER A 248 -34.95 4.65 18.79
C SER A 248 -34.39 5.73 17.85
N TYR A 249 -34.24 5.41 16.56
CA TYR A 249 -33.80 6.37 15.56
C TYR A 249 -34.59 7.71 15.60
N LEU A 250 -35.83 7.67 16.07
CA LEU A 250 -36.67 8.85 16.31
C LEU A 250 -36.17 9.71 17.47
N GLU A 251 -35.73 9.12 18.58
CA GLU A 251 -35.21 9.86 19.76
C GLU A 251 -33.87 10.53 19.46
N LEU A 252 -33.00 9.90 18.67
CA LEU A 252 -31.75 10.51 18.18
C LEU A 252 -32.00 11.68 17.22
N LEU A 253 -33.04 11.58 16.38
CA LEU A 253 -33.47 12.67 15.52
C LEU A 253 -34.08 13.83 16.34
N GLU A 254 -34.85 13.51 17.38
CA GLU A 254 -35.45 14.51 18.27
C GLU A 254 -34.39 15.24 19.09
N GLU A 255 -33.38 14.55 19.64
CA GLU A 255 -32.25 15.17 20.32
C GLU A 255 -31.44 16.07 19.39
N ALA A 256 -31.09 15.60 18.17
CA ALA A 256 -30.35 16.41 17.21
C ALA A 256 -31.15 17.65 16.76
N TYR A 257 -32.47 17.52 16.63
CA TYR A 257 -33.36 18.63 16.27
C TYR A 257 -33.51 19.63 17.42
N LEU A 258 -33.55 19.16 18.67
CA LEU A 258 -33.65 20.00 19.85
C LEU A 258 -32.34 20.75 20.14
N ASP A 259 -31.19 20.12 19.92
CA ASP A 259 -29.86 20.70 20.17
C ASP A 259 -29.51 21.80 19.14
N ASP A 260 -30.02 21.71 17.91
CA ASP A 260 -29.93 22.78 16.91
C ASP A 260 -31.00 23.88 17.09
N SER A 261 -32.19 23.53 17.60
CA SER A 261 -33.27 24.52 17.82
C SER A 261 -32.97 25.55 18.91
N GLN A 262 -32.10 25.22 19.89
CA GLN A 262 -31.68 26.17 20.93
C GLN A 262 -30.59 27.15 20.46
N LYS A 263 -29.98 26.94 19.29
CA LYS A 263 -28.92 27.82 18.75
C LYS A 263 -29.38 28.79 17.67
N CYS A 264 -30.63 28.72 17.22
CA CYS A 264 -31.14 29.59 16.16
C CYS A 264 -32.39 30.37 16.61
N SER A 265 -32.22 31.31 17.54
CA SER A 265 -33.10 32.48 17.56
C SER A 265 -32.66 33.41 16.43
N GLU A 266 -33.56 33.64 15.48
CA GLU A 266 -33.47 34.58 14.35
C GLU A 266 -32.75 34.08 13.09
N SER A 267 -33.45 33.27 12.27
CA SER A 267 -33.70 33.59 10.85
C SER A 267 -34.42 32.43 10.13
N THR A 268 -35.49 32.80 9.41
CA THR A 268 -36.15 32.15 8.27
C THR A 268 -35.83 30.68 7.95
N LEU A 269 -36.83 29.82 8.17
CA LEU A 269 -36.92 28.45 7.64
C LEU A 269 -36.67 28.41 6.12
N TYR A 270 -35.58 27.76 5.70
CA TYR A 270 -35.38 27.28 4.33
C TYR A 270 -35.35 25.74 4.37
N SER A 271 -36.45 25.13 3.94
CA SER A 271 -36.50 23.70 3.62
C SER A 271 -36.11 23.50 2.16
N GLU A 272 -34.84 23.22 1.87
CA GLU A 272 -34.41 22.74 0.55
C GLU A 272 -33.79 21.35 0.67
N LEU A 273 -34.66 20.35 0.53
CA LEU A 273 -34.31 19.00 0.12
C LEU A 273 -33.82 19.05 -1.34
N PHE A 274 -32.52 19.23 -1.54
CA PHE A 274 -31.90 19.07 -2.86
C PHE A 274 -31.86 17.58 -3.25
N PHE A 275 -32.81 17.17 -4.09
CA PHE A 275 -32.60 16.08 -5.03
C PHE A 275 -31.48 16.48 -6.00
N VAL A 276 -30.29 15.89 -5.88
CA VAL A 276 -29.29 15.96 -6.94
C VAL A 276 -29.77 15.09 -8.10
N LYS A 277 -30.53 15.72 -8.98
CA LYS A 277 -30.89 15.22 -10.31
C LYS A 277 -29.66 15.41 -11.22
N ASN A 278 -29.18 14.30 -11.78
CA ASN A 278 -28.28 14.17 -12.93
C ASN A 278 -27.66 15.45 -13.53
N SER A 279 -26.33 15.54 -13.51
CA SER A 279 -25.56 16.35 -14.46
C SER A 279 -24.42 15.54 -15.05
N VAL A 280 -24.75 14.64 -15.97
CA VAL A 280 -23.86 14.29 -17.08
C VAL A 280 -24.29 15.18 -18.24
N ALA A 281 -23.55 16.27 -18.47
CA ALA A 281 -23.65 17.01 -19.71
C ALA A 281 -22.96 16.18 -20.80
N ALA A 282 -23.73 15.33 -21.48
CA ALA A 282 -23.36 14.82 -22.80
C ALA A 282 -23.85 15.84 -23.83
N ASN A 283 -22.91 16.45 -24.57
CA ASN A 283 -23.20 17.23 -25.76
C ASN A 283 -23.90 16.34 -26.81
N PRO A 284 -25.04 16.75 -27.39
CA PRO A 284 -25.66 16.04 -28.49
C PRO A 284 -25.11 16.59 -29.81
N LEU A 285 -24.22 15.85 -30.46
CA LEU A 285 -23.94 16.02 -31.88
C LEU A 285 -24.01 14.65 -32.55
N LEU A 286 -25.12 14.47 -33.27
CA LEU A 286 -25.28 13.70 -34.51
C LEU A 286 -24.55 12.35 -34.59
N CYS A 287 -25.30 11.26 -34.46
CA CYS A 287 -25.26 10.14 -35.41
C CYS A 287 -26.50 9.25 -35.19
N ASP A 288 -27.24 9.04 -36.27
CA ASP A 288 -28.31 8.07 -36.39
C ASP A 288 -27.73 6.65 -36.29
N GLU A 289 -28.12 5.88 -35.29
CA GLU A 289 -28.13 4.41 -35.37
C GLU A 289 -29.02 3.82 -34.28
N GLN A 290 -29.99 3.00 -34.70
CA GLN A 290 -30.93 2.29 -33.83
C GLN A 290 -30.18 1.24 -33.00
N ILE A 291 -30.27 1.34 -31.67
CA ILE A 291 -29.90 0.23 -30.78
C ILE A 291 -31.18 -0.31 -30.14
N LEU A 292 -31.55 -1.51 -30.60
CA LEU A 292 -32.52 -2.41 -30.00
C LEU A 292 -32.17 -2.67 -28.52
N GLY A 293 -33.17 -2.52 -27.66
CA GLY A 293 -33.05 -2.79 -26.24
C GLY A 293 -32.94 -4.28 -25.92
N PHE A 294 -32.36 -4.57 -24.76
CA PHE A 294 -32.75 -5.68 -23.91
C PHE A 294 -32.70 -5.25 -22.45
N GLU A 295 -33.69 -5.77 -21.72
CA GLU A 295 -34.18 -5.35 -20.42
C GLU A 295 -33.36 -5.89 -19.24
N ASN A 296 -33.48 -5.14 -18.13
CA ASN A 296 -33.55 -5.58 -16.73
C ASN A 296 -32.34 -6.30 -16.10
N GLU A 297 -31.61 -5.57 -15.25
CA GLU A 297 -31.19 -6.01 -13.91
C GLU A 297 -30.77 -4.79 -13.08
N THR A 298 -31.71 -4.25 -12.29
CA THR A 298 -31.49 -3.10 -11.41
C THR A 298 -30.85 -3.57 -10.10
N LEU A 299 -29.54 -3.38 -9.96
CA LEU A 299 -28.83 -3.48 -8.68
C LEU A 299 -29.16 -2.25 -7.83
N ILE A 300 -30.01 -2.42 -6.82
CA ILE A 300 -30.22 -1.41 -5.78
C ILE A 300 -29.01 -1.43 -4.84
N PHE A 301 -28.11 -0.45 -4.98
CA PHE A 301 -27.13 -0.15 -3.94
C PHE A 301 -27.83 0.69 -2.86
N SER A 302 -28.00 0.13 -1.67
CA SER A 302 -28.24 0.95 -0.48
C SER A 302 -26.95 1.70 -0.14
N LEU A 303 -26.96 3.01 -0.32
CA LEU A 303 -25.95 3.91 0.24
C LEU A 303 -26.41 4.23 1.66
N VAL A 304 -25.81 3.57 2.65
CA VAL A 304 -25.88 4.01 4.04
C VAL A 304 -24.92 5.22 4.16
N PRO A 305 -25.38 6.44 4.46
CA PRO A 305 -24.48 7.53 4.77
C PRO A 305 -23.86 7.24 6.13
N SER A 306 -22.57 6.95 6.18
CA SER A 306 -21.79 7.00 7.42
C SER A 306 -21.58 8.47 7.80
N LEU A 307 -22.48 9.01 8.62
CA LEU A 307 -22.26 10.27 9.33
C LEU A 307 -21.12 10.06 10.34
N SER A 308 -19.92 10.51 9.98
CA SER A 308 -18.83 10.67 10.93
C SER A 308 -18.97 12.04 11.59
N LEU A 309 -19.62 12.07 12.75
CA LEU A 309 -19.65 13.24 13.63
C LEU A 309 -18.26 13.46 14.21
N CYS A 310 -17.50 14.39 13.63
CA CYS A 310 -16.30 14.93 14.26
C CYS A 310 -16.74 15.82 15.44
N GLN A 311 -16.77 15.27 16.65
CA GLN A 311 -16.86 16.07 17.87
C GLN A 311 -15.59 16.91 18.00
N ARG A 312 -15.66 18.20 17.66
CA ARG A 312 -14.71 19.20 18.15
C ARG A 312 -14.97 19.39 19.64
N LYS A 313 -14.02 18.99 20.49
CA LYS A 313 -13.98 19.45 21.89
C LYS A 313 -13.81 20.97 21.87
N TYR A 314 -14.82 21.67 22.36
CA TYR A 314 -14.77 23.09 22.70
C TYR A 314 -14.59 23.14 24.22
N ASP A 315 -13.41 23.55 24.69
CA ASP A 315 -13.15 23.85 26.10
C ASP A 315 -13.43 25.34 26.34
N PRO A 316 -14.45 25.73 27.15
CA PRO A 316 -14.70 27.11 27.46
C PRO A 316 -14.23 27.43 28.89
N LEU A 317 -12.92 27.46 29.13
CA LEU A 317 -12.34 28.00 30.37
C LEU A 317 -11.00 28.69 30.08
N ASN A 318 -11.08 29.95 29.67
CA ASN A 318 -10.17 31.05 30.05
C ASN A 318 -10.62 32.32 29.33
N LYS A 319 -11.50 33.08 29.99
CA LYS A 319 -11.58 34.54 29.82
C LYS A 319 -10.62 35.13 30.85
N GLU A 320 -9.96 36.25 30.49
CA GLU A 320 -8.77 36.87 31.11
C GLU A 320 -7.51 36.37 30.36
N ASP A 321 -6.80 37.12 29.52
CA ASP A 321 -6.53 38.56 29.45
C ASP A 321 -6.50 39.06 27.98
N ILE A 322 -7.17 40.17 27.71
CA ILE A 322 -6.88 41.04 26.57
C ILE A 322 -6.35 42.32 27.17
N ASP A 323 -5.03 42.53 27.10
CA ASP A 323 -4.46 43.86 27.06
C ASP A 323 -3.12 43.85 26.33
N ASN A 324 -3.08 44.66 25.27
CA ASN A 324 -1.94 45.42 24.73
C ASN A 324 -0.63 44.68 24.41
N ASP A 325 -0.35 44.53 23.11
CA ASP A 325 0.81 45.23 22.52
C ASP A 325 0.76 45.15 20.98
N PHE A 326 0.33 46.26 20.37
CA PHE A 326 0.65 46.59 18.99
C PHE A 326 2.09 47.13 18.97
N GLN A 327 3.04 46.38 18.42
CA GLN A 327 4.31 46.95 17.96
C GLN A 327 4.38 46.95 16.44
N GLU A 328 4.32 48.16 15.88
CA GLU A 328 4.69 48.48 14.51
C GLU A 328 6.12 48.02 14.20
N ILE A 329 6.28 47.14 13.21
CA ILE A 329 7.59 46.88 12.61
C ILE A 329 7.83 47.94 11.54
N LYS A 330 8.64 48.95 11.88
CA LYS A 330 9.27 49.86 10.90
C LYS A 330 10.36 49.11 10.12
N LEU A 331 10.15 48.93 8.83
CA LEU A 331 11.19 48.51 7.88
C LEU A 331 12.10 49.70 7.58
N GLY A 332 13.32 49.68 8.10
CA GLY A 332 14.40 50.60 7.73
C GLY A 332 15.29 49.97 6.64
N PHE A 333 15.34 50.60 5.47
CA PHE A 333 16.38 50.35 4.47
C PHE A 333 17.61 51.22 4.78
N PRO A 334 18.83 50.66 4.85
CA PRO A 334 20.04 51.47 4.81
C PRO A 334 20.39 51.79 3.36
N SER A 335 20.57 53.09 3.10
CA SER A 335 21.25 53.60 1.92
C SER A 335 22.76 53.45 2.11
N LEU A 336 23.42 52.88 1.09
CA LEU A 336 24.71 53.31 0.54
C LEU A 336 24.90 52.66 -0.84
#